data_AF-L9WPH3-F1
#
_entry.id   AF-L9WPH3-F1
#
_cell.length_a   1.000
_cell.length_b   1.000
_cell.length_c   1.000
_cell.angle_alpha   90.00
_cell.angle_beta   90.00
_cell.angle_gamma   90.00
#
_symmetry.space_group_name_H-M   'P 1'
#
loop_
_entity.id
_entity.type
_entity.pdbx_description
1 polymer ?
#
loop_
_entity_poly.entity_id
_entity_poly.type
_entity_poly.pdbx_seq_one_letter_code
_entity_poly.pdbx_strand_id
1 'polypeptide(L)'
;MLYRAEVMATVERADEFGIRADVDFVRIVREVTDDGSESTESIHHGLQSSSQHTLLEGEGRFVDDRTIEIGDGPDAGKRTRADTVHIAAGTRPAILPIDGLEDVDFRPSTDALQLETPPDDLVIVVGGYIAAELADFFGTFGSDVSGCIEILSRQQGLTAEQRE
;
A
#
# COMPACT_ATOMS: atom_id res chain seq x y z
N MET A 1 -2.78 -10.48 5.02
CA MET A 1 -2.15 -10.19 6.33
C MET A 1 -3.05 -10.57 7.50
N LEU A 2 -4.12 -9.83 7.78
CA LEU A 2 -4.93 -10.00 9.00
C LEU A 2 -5.45 -11.42 9.24
N TYR A 3 -5.97 -12.09 8.21
CA TYR A 3 -6.40 -13.49 8.35
C TYR A 3 -5.26 -14.42 8.81
N ARG A 4 -4.02 -14.17 8.36
CA ARG A 4 -2.86 -14.96 8.79
C ARG A 4 -2.48 -14.66 10.24
N ALA A 5 -2.62 -13.42 10.69
CA ALA A 5 -2.46 -13.04 12.10
C ALA A 5 -3.55 -13.70 12.98
N GLU A 6 -4.81 -13.70 12.55
CA GLU A 6 -5.90 -14.38 13.27
C GLU A 6 -5.66 -15.90 13.40
N VAL A 7 -5.20 -16.54 12.33
CA VAL A 7 -4.80 -17.96 12.37
C VAL A 7 -3.60 -18.16 13.30
N MET A 8 -2.62 -17.26 13.28
CA MET A 8 -1.46 -17.32 14.18
C MET A 8 -1.87 -17.22 15.65
N ALA A 9 -2.78 -16.31 16.01
CA ALA A 9 -3.32 -16.21 17.37
C ALA A 9 -4.01 -17.52 17.83
N THR A 10 -4.58 -18.28 16.90
CA THR A 10 -5.10 -19.64 17.19
C THR A 10 -3.97 -20.64 17.39
N VAL A 11 -2.92 -20.56 16.57
CA VAL A 11 -1.72 -21.42 16.66
C VAL A 11 -0.97 -21.21 17.97
N GLU A 12 -0.85 -19.98 18.48
CA GLU A 12 -0.22 -19.68 19.78
C GLU A 12 -0.87 -20.44 20.94
N ARG A 13 -2.17 -20.74 20.82
CA ARG A 13 -2.95 -21.48 21.81
C ARG A 13 -3.02 -22.97 21.55
N ALA A 14 -2.38 -23.47 20.50
CA ALA A 14 -2.47 -24.88 20.09
C ALA A 14 -1.95 -25.84 21.17
N ASP A 15 -0.97 -25.43 21.98
CA ASP A 15 -0.41 -26.24 23.06
C ASP A 15 -1.43 -26.50 24.19
N GLU A 16 -2.42 -25.62 24.39
CA GLU A 16 -3.56 -25.85 25.30
C GLU A 16 -4.34 -27.12 24.93
N PHE A 17 -4.25 -27.54 23.67
CA PHE A 17 -4.89 -28.73 23.12
C PHE A 17 -3.89 -29.88 22.87
N GLY A 18 -2.64 -29.73 23.30
CA GLY A 18 -1.56 -30.71 23.08
C GLY A 18 -1.08 -30.77 21.63
N ILE A 19 -1.33 -29.71 20.84
CA ILE A 19 -0.90 -29.62 19.44
C ILE A 19 0.33 -28.73 19.35
N ARG A 20 1.34 -29.19 18.60
CA ARG A 20 2.50 -28.37 18.22
C ARG A 20 2.40 -27.99 16.76
N ALA A 21 2.74 -26.75 16.44
CA ALA A 21 2.73 -26.22 15.10
C ALA A 21 3.93 -25.31 14.87
N ASP A 22 4.51 -25.40 13.68
CA ASP A 22 5.60 -24.55 13.21
C ASP A 22 5.05 -23.55 12.19
N VAL A 23 5.52 -22.31 12.25
CA VAL A 23 5.03 -21.22 11.41
C VAL A 23 6.17 -20.64 10.60
N ASP A 24 5.96 -20.54 9.28
CA ASP A 24 6.90 -19.98 8.33
C ASP A 24 6.46 -18.56 7.94
N PHE A 25 7.00 -17.57 8.66
CA PHE A 25 6.67 -16.16 8.43
C PHE A 25 7.11 -15.68 7.05
N VAL A 26 8.29 -16.08 6.58
CA VAL A 26 8.82 -15.70 5.26
C VAL A 26 7.85 -16.15 4.17
N ARG A 27 7.37 -17.40 4.24
CA ARG A 27 6.38 -17.91 3.29
C ARG A 27 5.06 -17.13 3.35
N ILE A 28 4.59 -16.79 4.55
CA ILE A 28 3.37 -15.99 4.73
C ILE A 28 3.51 -14.63 4.04
N VAL A 29 4.60 -13.92 4.31
CA VAL A 29 4.87 -12.61 3.71
C VAL A 29 4.93 -12.76 2.20
N ARG A 30 5.74 -13.68 1.68
CA ARG A 30 5.87 -13.91 0.24
C ARG A 30 4.55 -14.25 -0.43
N GLU A 31 3.70 -15.09 0.14
CA GLU A 31 2.38 -15.40 -0.44
C GLU A 31 1.44 -14.18 -0.46
N VAL A 32 1.54 -13.30 0.54
CA VAL A 32 0.67 -12.12 0.63
C VAL A 32 1.17 -10.98 -0.24
N THR A 33 2.50 -10.84 -0.36
CA THR A 33 3.14 -9.80 -1.16
C THR A 33 3.45 -10.25 -2.58
N ASP A 34 3.29 -11.54 -2.91
CA ASP A 34 3.36 -11.99 -4.29
C ASP A 34 2.29 -11.22 -5.06
N ASP A 35 2.76 -10.42 -6.02
CA ASP A 35 2.07 -9.27 -6.62
C ASP A 35 0.81 -9.62 -7.44
N GLY A 36 0.25 -10.83 -7.27
CA GLY A 36 -0.90 -11.29 -8.03
C GLY A 36 -0.60 -11.25 -9.52
N SER A 37 0.61 -11.65 -9.91
CA SER A 37 1.04 -11.69 -11.31
C SER A 37 0.00 -12.37 -12.20
N GLU A 38 -0.65 -13.43 -11.71
CA GLU A 38 -1.74 -14.11 -12.42
C GLU A 38 -2.97 -13.21 -12.65
N SER A 39 -3.37 -12.40 -11.67
CA SER A 39 -4.52 -11.50 -11.79
C SER A 39 -4.20 -10.31 -12.70
N THR A 40 -3.01 -9.73 -12.54
CA THR A 40 -2.53 -8.63 -13.38
C THR A 40 -2.40 -9.06 -14.84
N GLU A 41 -1.79 -10.23 -15.09
CA GLU A 41 -1.68 -10.82 -16.42
C GLU A 41 -3.06 -11.13 -17.01
N SER A 42 -3.99 -11.64 -16.20
CA SER A 42 -5.36 -11.92 -16.65
C SER A 42 -6.09 -10.65 -17.08
N ILE A 43 -5.98 -9.56 -16.30
CA ILE A 43 -6.56 -8.25 -16.64
C ILE A 43 -5.90 -7.69 -17.90
N HIS A 44 -4.57 -7.74 -17.99
CA HIS A 44 -3.81 -7.25 -19.12
C HIS A 44 -4.21 -7.97 -20.42
N HIS A 45 -4.23 -9.30 -20.40
CA HIS A 45 -4.71 -10.12 -21.50
C HIS A 45 -6.18 -9.83 -21.85
N GLY A 46 -7.04 -9.63 -20.85
CA GLY A 46 -8.44 -9.25 -21.05
C GLY A 46 -8.60 -7.90 -21.77
N LEU A 47 -7.76 -6.92 -21.45
CA LEU A 47 -7.76 -5.62 -22.12
C LEU A 47 -7.20 -5.70 -23.53
N GLN A 48 -6.12 -6.46 -23.75
CA GLN A 48 -5.50 -6.64 -25.06
C GLN A 48 -6.37 -7.42 -26.06
N SER A 49 -7.12 -8.40 -25.57
CA SER A 49 -8.02 -9.22 -26.41
C SER A 49 -9.36 -8.54 -26.71
N SER A 50 -9.63 -7.38 -26.10
CA SER A 50 -10.88 -6.66 -26.29
C SER A 50 -10.87 -5.84 -27.58
N SER A 51 -11.95 -5.92 -28.36
CA SER A 51 -12.17 -5.03 -29.51
C SER A 51 -12.73 -3.66 -29.13
N GLN A 52 -13.09 -3.45 -27.87
CA GLN A 52 -13.74 -2.21 -27.38
C GLN A 52 -12.84 -1.34 -26.52
N HIS A 53 -11.68 -1.86 -26.10
CA HIS A 53 -10.75 -1.16 -25.23
C HIS A 53 -9.39 -1.04 -25.93
N THR A 54 -8.68 0.04 -25.65
CA THR A 54 -7.29 0.22 -26.08
C THR A 54 -6.48 0.45 -24.83
N LEU A 55 -5.58 -0.49 -24.53
CA LEU A 55 -4.60 -0.32 -23.47
C LEU A 55 -3.45 0.54 -24.03
N LEU A 56 -3.12 1.61 -23.30
CA LEU A 56 -1.92 2.41 -23.52
C LEU A 56 -1.03 2.27 -22.30
N GLU A 57 0.20 1.82 -22.50
CA GLU A 57 1.13 1.46 -21.43
C GLU A 57 2.20 2.54 -21.25
N GLY A 58 2.19 3.15 -20.06
CA GLY A 58 3.15 4.17 -19.62
C GLY A 58 2.54 5.23 -18.72
N GLU A 59 3.36 6.14 -18.22
CA GLU A 59 2.91 7.28 -17.41
C GLU A 59 2.22 8.34 -18.29
N GLY A 60 0.92 8.56 -18.06
CA GLY A 60 0.13 9.56 -18.76
C GLY A 60 0.17 10.93 -18.09
N ARG A 61 0.44 11.98 -18.86
CA ARG A 61 0.35 13.39 -18.41
C ARG A 61 -0.62 14.20 -19.25
N PHE A 62 -1.41 15.07 -18.62
CA PHE A 62 -2.21 16.05 -19.35
C PHE A 62 -1.29 17.08 -20.02
N VAL A 63 -1.47 17.27 -21.32
CA VAL A 63 -0.82 18.35 -22.09
C VAL A 63 -1.80 19.50 -22.38
N ASP A 64 -3.09 19.25 -22.18
CA ASP A 64 -4.18 20.20 -22.12
C ASP A 64 -5.35 19.57 -21.35
N ASP A 65 -6.50 20.26 -21.23
CA ASP A 65 -7.66 19.82 -20.45
C ASP A 65 -8.22 18.44 -20.83
N ARG A 66 -7.94 17.94 -22.04
CA ARG A 66 -8.58 16.74 -22.61
C ARG A 66 -7.62 15.79 -23.32
N THR A 67 -6.34 16.11 -23.36
CA THR A 67 -5.32 15.36 -24.09
C THR A 67 -4.26 14.85 -23.14
N ILE A 68 -4.00 13.54 -23.20
CA ILE A 68 -2.98 12.85 -22.41
C ILE A 68 -1.85 12.41 -23.36
N GLU A 69 -0.61 12.69 -22.97
CA GLU A 69 0.61 12.17 -23.60
C GLU A 69 1.22 11.07 -22.74
N ILE A 70 1.64 9.97 -23.37
CA ILE A 70 2.34 8.87 -22.70
C ILE A 70 3.84 9.19 -22.68
N GLY A 71 4.44 9.23 -21.48
CA GLY A 71 5.82 9.66 -21.28
C GLY A 71 6.87 8.56 -21.46
N ASP A 72 6.51 7.31 -21.18
CA ASP A 72 7.42 6.17 -21.16
C ASP A 72 6.72 4.88 -21.64
N GLY A 73 7.43 3.76 -21.57
CA GLY A 73 6.88 2.45 -21.95
C GLY A 73 6.73 2.23 -23.46
N PRO A 74 6.05 1.14 -23.85
CA PRO A 74 5.83 0.76 -25.26
C PRO A 74 5.09 1.81 -26.09
N ASP A 75 4.30 2.65 -25.42
CA ASP A 75 3.44 3.65 -26.05
C ASP A 75 3.96 5.09 -25.92
N ALA A 76 5.21 5.25 -25.48
CA ALA A 76 5.84 6.55 -25.31
C ALA A 76 5.69 7.47 -26.54
N GLY A 77 5.31 8.72 -26.30
CA GLY A 77 5.08 9.73 -27.33
C GLY A 77 3.69 9.69 -27.98
N LYS A 78 2.88 8.65 -27.72
CA LYS A 78 1.48 8.66 -28.15
C LYS A 78 0.68 9.71 -27.40
N ARG A 79 -0.29 10.31 -28.11
CA ARG A 79 -1.25 11.26 -27.54
C ARG A 79 -2.66 10.77 -27.80
N THR A 80 -3.51 10.85 -26.78
CA THR A 80 -4.93 10.52 -26.88
C THR A 80 -5.78 11.66 -26.34
N ARG A 81 -6.91 11.92 -26.99
CA ARG A 81 -7.88 12.92 -26.58
C ARG A 81 -9.20 12.24 -26.29
N ALA A 82 -9.89 12.66 -25.22
CA ALA A 82 -11.17 12.10 -24.85
C ALA A 82 -12.21 13.17 -24.48
N ASP A 83 -13.48 12.91 -24.80
CA ASP A 83 -14.61 13.77 -24.42
C ASP A 83 -14.92 13.71 -22.92
N THR A 84 -14.52 12.62 -22.26
CA THR A 84 -14.63 12.42 -20.81
C THR A 84 -13.36 11.75 -20.31
N VAL A 85 -12.79 12.26 -19.22
CA VAL A 85 -11.59 11.71 -18.61
C VAL A 85 -11.91 11.33 -17.17
N HIS A 86 -11.61 10.08 -16.80
CA HIS A 86 -11.73 9.57 -15.44
C HIS A 86 -10.33 9.34 -14.88
N ILE A 87 -10.00 10.02 -13.77
CA ILE A 87 -8.69 9.91 -13.13
C ILE A 87 -8.80 8.87 -12.02
N ALA A 88 -8.19 7.70 -12.24
CA ALA A 88 -8.12 6.59 -11.30
C ALA A 88 -6.66 6.22 -10.96
N ALA A 89 -5.81 7.23 -10.75
CA ALA A 89 -4.36 7.06 -10.57
C ALA A 89 -3.93 6.57 -9.17
N GLY A 90 -4.88 6.29 -8.28
CA GLY A 90 -4.60 5.87 -6.90
C GLY A 90 -4.02 6.98 -6.03
N THR A 91 -3.28 6.59 -4.98
CA THR A 91 -2.61 7.48 -4.03
C THR A 91 -1.18 6.98 -3.76
N ARG A 92 -0.36 7.81 -3.12
CA ARG A 92 1.00 7.45 -2.69
C ARG A 92 1.18 7.83 -1.21
N PRO A 93 1.95 7.06 -0.42
CA PRO A 93 2.24 7.42 0.96
C PRO A 93 2.88 8.81 1.04
N ALA A 94 2.39 9.65 1.95
CA ALA A 94 3.04 10.92 2.24
C ALA A 94 4.25 10.68 3.13
N ILE A 95 5.41 11.20 2.73
CA ILE A 95 6.60 11.21 3.60
C ILE A 95 6.49 12.41 4.52
N LEU A 96 6.51 12.15 5.83
CA LEU A 96 6.40 13.19 6.84
C LEU A 96 7.75 13.92 6.98
N PRO A 97 7.76 15.27 7.02
CA PRO A 97 8.98 16.04 7.19
C PRO A 97 9.42 16.01 8.66
N ILE A 98 9.96 14.89 9.10
CA ILE A 98 10.50 14.68 10.45
C ILE A 98 12.01 14.80 10.38
N ASP A 99 12.60 15.71 11.15
CA ASP A 99 14.05 15.86 11.23
C ASP A 99 14.69 14.56 11.73
N GLY A 100 15.70 14.07 11.01
CA GLY A 100 16.39 12.81 11.32
C GLY A 100 15.67 11.53 10.87
N LEU A 101 14.59 11.63 10.09
CA LEU A 101 13.90 10.46 9.53
C LEU A 101 14.80 9.67 8.56
N GLU A 102 15.70 10.36 7.87
CA GLU A 102 16.74 9.75 7.01
C GLU A 102 17.85 9.03 7.77
N ASP A 103 18.01 9.31 9.07
CA ASP A 103 19.05 8.69 9.92
C ASP A 103 18.59 7.36 10.54
N VAL A 104 17.32 6.98 10.32
CA VAL A 104 16.73 5.73 10.80
C VAL A 104 16.31 4.86 9.62
N ASP A 105 16.13 3.55 9.85
CA ASP A 105 15.60 2.63 8.83
C ASP A 105 14.09 2.87 8.63
N PHE A 106 13.75 4.02 8.05
CA PHE A 106 12.40 4.40 7.72
C PHE A 106 11.88 3.58 6.54
N ARG A 107 10.69 2.99 6.71
CA ARG A 107 9.99 2.24 5.67
C ARG A 107 8.58 2.75 5.49
N PRO A 108 8.16 3.13 4.27
CA PRO A 108 6.75 3.26 3.94
C PRO A 108 5.99 1.96 4.22
N SER A 109 4.68 2.04 4.46
CA SER A 109 3.84 0.86 4.74
C SER A 109 3.92 -0.20 3.63
N THR A 110 4.07 0.23 2.38
CA THR A 110 4.23 -0.66 1.22
C THR A 110 5.48 -1.55 1.31
N ASP A 111 6.57 -1.00 1.87
CA ASP A 111 7.83 -1.70 2.01
C ASP A 111 7.84 -2.54 3.29
N ALA A 112 7.22 -2.02 4.37
CA ALA A 112 7.10 -2.74 5.63
C ALA A 112 6.42 -4.11 5.44
N LEU A 113 5.41 -4.19 4.57
CA LEU A 113 4.72 -5.45 4.28
C LEU A 113 5.61 -6.54 3.67
N GLN A 114 6.78 -6.19 3.11
CA GLN A 114 7.70 -7.10 2.44
C GLN A 114 8.84 -7.59 3.35
N LEU A 115 8.86 -7.17 4.61
CA LEU A 115 9.88 -7.62 5.56
C LEU A 115 9.81 -9.13 5.75
N GLU A 116 10.90 -9.84 5.43
CA GLU A 116 10.98 -11.30 5.57
C GLU A 116 11.16 -11.76 7.01
N THR A 117 11.39 -10.84 7.94
CA THR A 117 11.47 -11.11 9.39
C THR A 117 10.71 -10.03 10.15
N PRO A 118 9.95 -10.38 11.20
CA PRO A 118 9.35 -9.40 12.07
C PRO A 118 10.47 -8.60 12.78
N PRO A 119 10.40 -7.26 12.81
CA PRO A 119 11.35 -6.46 13.60
C PRO A 119 11.23 -6.78 15.09
N ASP A 120 12.32 -6.73 15.84
CA ASP A 120 12.27 -6.87 17.31
C ASP A 120 11.50 -5.70 17.94
N ASP A 121 11.82 -4.47 17.52
CA ASP A 121 11.16 -3.23 17.93
C ASP A 121 10.57 -2.51 16.70
N LEU A 122 9.30 -2.11 16.78
CA LEU A 122 8.61 -1.41 15.69
C LEU A 122 7.87 -0.16 16.17
N VAL A 123 8.17 0.98 15.56
CA VAL A 123 7.45 2.25 15.78
C VAL A 123 6.64 2.60 14.55
N ILE A 124 5.33 2.86 14.73
CA ILE A 124 4.42 3.18 13.63
C ILE A 124 4.05 4.67 13.71
N VAL A 125 4.60 5.45 12.77
CA VAL A 125 4.43 6.91 12.70
C VAL A 125 3.33 7.28 11.69
N VAL A 126 2.18 6.63 11.82
CA VAL A 126 0.96 6.91 11.04
C VAL A 126 -0.26 6.57 11.90
N GLY A 127 -1.38 7.26 11.66
CA GLY A 127 -2.68 6.95 12.27
C GLY A 127 -3.62 6.20 11.31
N GLY A 128 -4.76 5.76 11.83
CA GLY A 128 -5.82 5.12 11.04
C GLY A 128 -5.67 3.60 10.91
N TYR A 129 -6.47 3.01 10.02
CA TYR A 129 -6.63 1.55 9.95
C TYR A 129 -5.34 0.84 9.52
N ILE A 130 -4.56 1.40 8.59
CA ILE A 130 -3.28 0.80 8.15
C ILE A 130 -2.32 0.62 9.34
N ALA A 131 -2.26 1.62 10.24
CA ALA A 131 -1.43 1.55 11.43
C ALA A 131 -1.87 0.42 12.36
N ALA A 132 -3.18 0.30 12.60
CA ALA A 132 -3.76 -0.77 13.43
C ALA A 132 -3.53 -2.15 12.82
N GLU A 133 -3.68 -2.30 11.50
CA GLU A 133 -3.47 -3.58 10.80
C GLU A 133 -2.00 -4.02 10.83
N LEU A 134 -1.07 -3.08 10.66
CA LEU A 134 0.36 -3.37 10.76
C LEU A 134 0.77 -3.70 12.20
N ALA A 135 0.23 -2.95 13.18
CA ALA A 135 0.48 -3.22 14.59
C ALA A 135 0.00 -4.61 15.00
N ASP A 136 -1.22 -4.99 14.60
CA ASP A 136 -1.80 -6.30 14.86
C ASP A 136 -0.97 -7.41 14.20
N PHE A 137 -0.63 -7.23 12.92
CA PHE A 137 0.14 -8.23 12.20
C PHE A 137 1.54 -8.44 12.81
N PHE A 138 2.36 -7.39 12.92
CA PHE A 138 3.72 -7.53 13.44
C PHE A 138 3.75 -7.91 14.92
N GLY A 139 2.84 -7.38 15.74
CA GLY A 139 2.71 -7.77 17.14
C GLY A 139 2.39 -9.26 17.31
N THR A 140 1.48 -9.80 16.49
CA THR A 140 1.15 -11.24 16.48
C THR A 140 2.34 -12.13 16.10
N PHE A 141 3.27 -11.61 15.29
CA PHE A 141 4.48 -12.34 14.89
C PHE A 141 5.70 -12.00 15.75
N GLY A 142 5.52 -11.33 16.90
CA GLY A 142 6.52 -11.19 17.95
C GLY A 142 7.24 -9.85 18.03
N SER A 143 6.88 -8.87 17.20
CA SER A 143 7.44 -7.51 17.30
C SER A 143 6.91 -6.79 18.54
N ASP A 144 7.79 -6.09 19.27
CA ASP A 144 7.39 -5.12 20.28
C ASP A 144 6.95 -3.82 19.58
N VAL A 145 5.64 -3.65 19.42
CA VAL A 145 5.06 -2.51 18.71
C VAL A 145 4.84 -1.35 19.67
N SER A 146 5.69 -0.33 19.55
CA SER A 146 5.63 0.88 20.36
C SER A 146 4.94 2.02 19.62
N GLY A 147 3.66 2.24 19.96
CA GLY A 147 2.90 3.44 19.63
C GLY A 147 2.38 3.51 18.19
N CYS A 148 1.09 3.80 18.05
CA CYS A 148 0.51 4.36 16.83
C CYS A 148 0.47 5.88 17.03
N ILE A 149 1.39 6.62 16.41
CA ILE A 149 1.41 8.08 16.52
C ILE A 149 0.47 8.66 15.48
N GLU A 150 -0.71 9.09 15.91
CA GLU A 150 -1.62 9.85 15.06
C GLU A 150 -1.15 11.32 14.97
N ILE A 151 -0.65 11.72 13.81
CA ILE A 151 -0.38 13.12 13.51
C ILE A 151 -1.69 13.79 13.09
N LEU A 152 -2.35 14.45 14.04
CA LEU A 152 -3.51 15.29 13.76
C LEU A 152 -3.08 16.55 13.00
N SER A 153 -3.20 16.53 11.68
CA SER A 153 -3.09 17.74 10.87
C SER A 153 -4.24 18.69 11.25
N ARG A 154 -3.92 19.85 11.82
CA ARG A 154 -4.89 20.96 11.92
C ARG A 154 -5.19 21.45 10.50
N GLN A 155 -6.17 20.85 9.82
CA GLN A 155 -6.91 21.58 8.81
C GLN A 155 -7.89 22.53 9.53
N GLN A 156 -7.36 23.60 10.11
CA GLN A 156 -8.16 24.75 10.52
C GLN A 156 -8.64 25.45 9.24
N GLY A 157 -9.96 25.59 9.12
CA GLY A 157 -10.66 25.96 7.89
C GLY A 157 -10.29 27.34 7.35
N LEU A 158 -10.04 27.39 6.04
CA LEU A 158 -10.18 28.59 5.23
C LEU A 158 -11.64 28.71 4.78
N THR A 159 -12.55 29.07 5.69
CA THR A 159 -13.86 29.63 5.34
C THR A 159 -14.44 30.42 6.52
N ALA A 160 -13.99 31.66 6.68
CA ALA A 160 -14.81 32.78 7.17
C ALA A 160 -14.00 34.09 7.20
N GLU A 161 -13.90 34.79 6.06
CA GLU A 161 -13.89 36.26 6.04
C GLU A 161 -14.16 36.78 4.62
N GLN A 162 -15.40 36.57 4.17
CA GLN A 162 -16.08 37.49 3.26
C GLN A 162 -17.37 37.92 3.96
N ARG A 163 -17.26 38.94 4.82
CA ARG A 163 -18.34 39.79 5.32
C ARG A 163 -17.73 40.88 6.22
N GLU A 164 -17.22 41.94 5.62
CA GLU A 164 -17.71 43.31 5.79
C GLU A 164 -17.23 44.20 4.64
#